data_AF-A0A7X7YI08-F1
#
_entry.id   AF-A0A7X7YI08-F1
#
_cell.length_a   1.000
_cell.length_b   1.000
_cell.length_c   1.000
_cell.angle_alpha   90.00
_cell.angle_beta   90.00
_cell.angle_gamma   90.00
#
_symmetry.space_group_name_H-M   'P 1'
#
loop_
_entity.id
_entity.type
_entity.pdbx_description
1 polymer ?
#
loop_
_entity_poly.entity_id
_entity_poly.type
_entity_poly.pdbx_seq_one_letter_code
_entity_poly.pdbx_strand_id
1 'polypeptide(L)'
;MEQQSRLGIYWSRQSVTAVSLASRGAHPAVTQAFTLRIEADQPPAAMAQTLMEEIRRKGIATRDCFVAVDASFYTQHNLHTAFTDYKQIVNTIKFDTEEAIATDATNLAIAFSVTDSDDNGSSVAVYTSERAGMLEIVNALLSAGFDPETVEPDILCLARFFQQCFVTPGTMRPLFVVFGDKTCYILSFNDAGQPRVRSFVLSASATKTQTLSREIPLTIAAMNAGGSFTGIFIAGTTEGLETAILAERIGMPVEIVDGIKLTGTGLSLLGDGTPPAAYLAAYAAALPVTRNRRADFRADTVPYQGRRKVLEKALRTVCVSLTVILLAIGLNLQAQASRHNRTIQELKDKLLADYEPVMNSDKLPTTEKVSGKLMRTLSQLEKAAKGLGSGDENSVVSRLTYILEGLNAAMQVAEGQSANKVGLEIDQIKIAPKSVTLKGSTSGRSQTLAMMEAFRKGGKLNPTHVQHKEAGNRDEFQIGLEPGQPPAPKSVKLQEAKK
;
A
#
# COMPACT_ATOMS: atom_id res chain seq x y z
N MET A 1 3.49 24.72 4.19
CA MET A 1 4.56 24.01 3.46
C MET A 1 5.86 24.31 4.19
N GLU A 2 6.48 23.30 4.81
CA GLU A 2 7.79 23.48 5.45
C GLU A 2 8.82 23.88 4.40
N GLN A 3 9.55 24.97 4.67
CA GLN A 3 10.67 25.38 3.82
C GLN A 3 11.71 24.27 3.86
N GLN A 4 11.95 23.63 2.71
CA GLN A 4 13.03 22.67 2.59
C GLN A 4 14.34 23.44 2.83
N SER A 5 15.13 23.03 3.80
CA SER A 5 16.47 23.55 3.99
C SER A 5 17.48 22.53 3.49
N ARG A 6 18.55 23.02 2.87
CA ARG A 6 19.67 22.22 2.35
C ARG A 6 20.87 22.45 3.24
N LEU A 7 21.51 21.37 3.67
CA LEU A 7 22.71 21.42 4.49
C LEU A 7 23.93 21.16 3.61
N GLY A 8 24.88 22.06 3.64
CA GLY A 8 26.19 21.91 3.03
C GLY A 8 27.22 21.71 4.13
N ILE A 9 28.05 20.69 3.97
CA ILE A 9 29.10 20.34 4.94
C ILE A 9 30.42 20.39 4.18
N TYR A 10 31.39 21.14 4.68
CA TYR A 10 32.78 21.02 4.26
C TYR A 10 33.54 20.21 5.30
N TRP A 11 34.13 19.11 4.86
CA TRP A 11 34.83 18.14 5.69
C TRP A 11 36.33 18.21 5.46
N SER A 12 37.07 18.63 6.48
CA SER A 12 38.54 18.67 6.49
C SER A 12 39.10 17.75 7.59
N ARG A 13 40.41 17.50 7.56
CA ARG A 13 41.06 16.69 8.62
C ARG A 13 41.03 17.33 10.01
N GLN A 14 40.83 18.64 10.10
CA GLN A 14 40.96 19.39 11.36
C GLN A 14 39.68 20.11 11.78
N SER A 15 38.69 20.17 10.89
CA SER A 15 37.46 20.89 11.14
C SER A 15 36.33 20.42 10.22
N VAL A 16 35.11 20.65 10.68
CA VAL A 16 33.91 20.50 9.86
C VAL A 16 33.16 21.82 9.88
N THR A 17 32.87 22.35 8.70
CA THR A 17 32.07 23.57 8.55
C THR A 17 30.72 23.21 7.96
N ALA A 18 29.65 23.67 8.60
CA ALA A 18 28.29 23.41 8.15
C ALA A 18 27.58 24.72 7.84
N VAL A 19 26.87 24.74 6.71
CA VAL A 19 26.09 25.89 6.23
C VAL A 19 24.70 25.40 5.84
N SER A 20 23.67 26.00 6.42
CA SER A 20 22.27 25.72 6.08
C SER A 20 21.70 26.81 5.18
N LEU A 21 21.08 26.39 4.08
CA LEU A 21 20.51 27.25 3.05
C LEU A 21 18.99 27.07 3.00
N ALA A 22 18.24 28.18 2.89
CA ALA A 22 16.82 28.13 2.56
C ALA A 22 16.64 27.81 1.07
N SER A 23 15.85 26.80 0.70
CA SER A 23 15.73 26.28 -0.68
C SER A 23 14.99 27.21 -1.68
N ARG A 24 15.00 28.53 -1.49
CA ARG A 24 14.25 29.48 -2.34
C ARG A 24 15.17 30.43 -3.09
N GLY A 25 15.08 30.37 -4.42
CA GLY A 25 15.73 31.30 -5.34
C GLY A 25 17.06 30.79 -5.93
N ALA A 26 17.60 31.55 -6.87
CA ALA A 26 18.92 31.28 -7.43
C ALA A 26 20.01 31.44 -6.36
N HIS A 27 19.94 32.50 -5.54
CA HIS A 27 20.84 32.76 -4.42
C HIS A 27 20.14 32.45 -3.10
N PRO A 28 20.21 31.20 -2.61
CA PRO A 28 19.55 30.81 -1.38
C PRO A 28 20.16 31.54 -0.18
N ALA A 29 19.32 32.13 0.65
CA ALA A 29 19.77 32.81 1.86
C ALA A 29 20.33 31.80 2.88
N VAL A 30 21.46 32.16 3.50
CA VAL A 30 22.05 31.40 4.61
C VAL A 30 21.23 31.60 5.86
N THR A 31 20.78 30.51 6.47
CA THR A 31 20.02 30.53 7.72
C THR A 31 20.93 30.38 8.93
N GLN A 32 21.95 29.52 8.83
CA GLN A 32 22.91 29.21 9.87
C GLN A 32 24.25 28.80 9.25
N ALA A 33 25.35 29.18 9.87
CA ALA A 33 26.70 28.69 9.55
C ALA A 33 27.51 28.52 10.84
N PHE A 34 28.33 27.48 10.91
CA PHE A 34 29.27 27.29 12.02
C PHE A 34 30.39 26.32 11.64
N THR A 35 31.50 26.41 12.36
CA THR A 35 32.64 25.51 12.21
C THR A 35 32.95 24.84 13.54
N LEU A 36 33.14 23.53 13.49
CA LEU A 36 33.63 22.72 14.60
C LEU A 36 35.09 22.40 14.35
N ARG A 37 35.97 22.85 15.25
CA ARG A 37 37.38 22.47 15.25
C ARG A 37 37.57 21.21 16.06
N ILE A 38 38.49 20.38 15.58
CA ILE A 38 38.65 19.03 16.07
C ILE A 38 40.11 18.83 16.43
N GLU A 39 40.33 18.19 17.57
CA GLU A 39 41.65 17.79 17.98
C GLU A 39 42.22 16.79 16.97
N ALA A 40 43.51 16.89 16.70
CA ALA A 40 44.17 15.96 15.79
C ALA A 40 43.92 14.52 16.26
N ASP A 41 43.62 13.62 15.32
CA ASP A 41 43.41 12.16 15.55
C ASP A 41 42.02 11.72 16.06
N GLN A 42 41.02 12.61 16.13
CA GLN A 42 39.66 12.15 16.42
C GLN A 42 39.07 11.33 15.24
N PRO A 43 38.37 10.22 15.53
CA PRO A 43 37.76 9.41 14.50
C PRO A 43 36.60 10.16 13.81
N PRO A 44 36.40 9.97 12.49
CA PRO A 44 35.28 10.57 11.72
C PRO A 44 33.91 10.38 12.38
N ALA A 45 33.68 9.26 13.05
CA ALA A 45 32.42 8.98 13.77
C ALA A 45 32.14 10.00 14.89
N ALA A 46 33.13 10.34 15.72
CA ALA A 46 32.97 11.31 16.81
C ALA A 46 32.71 12.72 16.26
N MET A 47 33.38 13.06 15.16
CA MET A 47 33.20 14.31 14.42
C MET A 47 31.77 14.45 13.87
N ALA A 48 31.22 13.39 13.26
CA ALA A 48 29.86 13.39 12.75
C ALA A 48 28.80 13.49 13.88
N GLN A 49 29.03 12.85 15.03
CA GLN A 49 28.14 12.96 16.20
C GLN A 49 28.13 14.37 16.78
N THR A 50 29.32 14.98 16.96
CA THR A 50 29.45 16.36 17.44
C THR A 50 28.76 17.34 16.49
N LEU A 51 28.89 17.13 15.18
CA LEU A 51 28.15 17.88 14.18
C LEU A 51 26.62 17.74 14.35
N MET A 52 26.12 16.52 14.55
CA MET A 52 24.69 16.28 14.74
C MET A 52 24.15 16.92 16.02
N GLU A 53 24.90 16.86 17.11
CA GLU A 53 24.55 17.52 18.37
C GLU A 53 24.45 19.04 18.18
N GLU A 54 25.40 19.63 17.46
CA GLU A 54 25.40 21.07 17.19
C GLU A 54 24.23 21.50 16.28
N ILE A 55 23.93 20.71 15.24
CA ILE A 55 22.76 20.92 14.37
C ILE A 55 21.46 20.85 15.16
N ARG A 56 21.34 19.86 16.06
CA ARG A 56 20.17 19.70 16.95
C ARG A 56 20.07 20.87 17.91
N ARG A 57 21.18 21.30 18.51
CA ARG A 57 21.25 22.46 19.43
C ARG A 57 20.78 23.74 18.76
N LYS A 58 21.15 23.95 17.50
CA LYS A 58 20.74 25.10 16.69
C LYS A 58 19.34 24.96 16.08
N GLY A 59 18.65 23.83 16.27
CA GLY A 59 17.31 23.59 15.74
C GLY A 59 17.26 23.54 14.20
N ILE A 60 18.36 23.16 13.56
CA ILE A 60 18.45 23.13 12.09
C ILE A 60 17.74 21.88 11.58
N ALA A 61 16.55 22.05 10.98
CA ALA A 61 15.79 20.98 10.37
C ALA A 61 16.15 20.84 8.89
N THR A 62 17.06 19.91 8.56
CA THR A 62 17.53 19.69 7.17
C THR A 62 17.07 18.36 6.62
N ARG A 63 16.60 18.37 5.37
CA ARG A 63 16.19 17.16 4.66
C ARG A 63 17.31 16.62 3.77
N ASP A 64 17.99 17.53 3.09
CA ASP A 64 19.01 17.20 2.10
C ASP A 64 20.38 17.65 2.62
N CYS A 65 21.38 16.79 2.51
CA CYS A 65 22.72 17.00 2.98
C CYS A 65 23.70 16.83 1.81
N PHE A 66 24.68 17.71 1.69
CA PHE A 66 25.68 17.69 0.62
C PHE A 66 27.06 17.91 1.25
N VAL A 67 28.07 17.17 0.81
CA VAL A 67 29.41 17.21 1.41
C VAL A 67 30.43 17.63 0.37
N ALA A 68 31.24 18.63 0.72
CA ALA A 68 32.50 18.96 0.08
C ALA A 68 33.64 18.36 0.92
N VAL A 69 34.54 17.60 0.30
CA VAL A 69 35.74 17.08 0.98
C VAL A 69 36.96 17.92 0.64
N ASP A 70 37.78 18.18 1.65
CA ASP A 70 39.02 18.95 1.52
C ASP A 70 40.03 18.27 0.57
N ALA A 71 40.85 19.07 -0.10
CA ALA A 71 41.91 18.59 -1.00
C ALA A 71 42.96 17.67 -0.33
N SER A 72 43.03 17.59 1.00
CA SER A 72 43.86 16.58 1.68
C SER A 72 43.30 15.15 1.67
N PHE A 73 42.09 14.96 1.14
CA PHE A 73 41.46 13.64 0.98
C PHE A 73 41.60 13.08 -0.42
N TYR A 74 41.95 13.87 -1.43
CA TYR A 74 41.97 13.41 -2.81
C TYR A 74 43.18 13.94 -3.59
N THR A 75 43.53 13.26 -4.67
CA THR A 75 44.51 13.70 -5.67
C THR A 75 43.81 14.01 -6.97
N GLN A 76 44.21 15.08 -7.65
CA GLN A 76 43.67 15.47 -8.95
C GLN A 76 44.61 15.00 -10.08
N HIS A 77 44.03 14.41 -11.11
CA HIS A 77 44.69 13.98 -12.35
C HIS A 77 43.93 14.57 -13.54
N ASN A 78 44.65 14.95 -14.60
CA ASN A 78 44.03 15.36 -15.85
C ASN A 78 44.26 14.22 -16.86
N LEU A 79 43.17 13.62 -17.34
CA LEU A 79 43.19 12.53 -18.30
C LEU A 79 42.50 12.95 -19.61
N HIS A 80 42.89 12.31 -20.70
CA HIS A 80 42.17 12.39 -21.97
C HIS A 80 41.43 11.08 -22.19
N THR A 81 40.17 11.15 -22.61
CA THR A 81 39.38 9.99 -22.99
C THR A 81 38.89 10.16 -24.42
N ALA A 82 38.83 9.07 -25.19
CA ALA A 82 38.40 9.14 -26.60
C ALA A 82 36.89 9.37 -26.77
N PHE A 83 36.13 9.37 -25.67
CA PHE A 83 34.67 9.48 -25.69
C PHE A 83 34.20 10.92 -25.44
N THR A 84 33.12 11.30 -26.10
CA THR A 84 32.39 12.56 -25.87
C THR A 84 31.08 12.34 -25.13
N ASP A 85 30.49 11.16 -25.24
CA ASP A 85 29.26 10.81 -24.50
C ASP A 85 29.56 10.58 -23.02
N TYR A 86 28.86 11.33 -22.16
CA TYR A 86 29.06 11.28 -20.72
C TYR A 86 28.86 9.86 -20.13
N LYS A 87 27.90 9.08 -20.64
CA LYS A 87 27.66 7.73 -20.09
C LYS A 87 28.79 6.78 -20.46
N GLN A 88 29.34 6.91 -21.67
CA GLN A 88 30.53 6.17 -22.07
C GLN A 88 31.71 6.53 -21.16
N ILE A 89 31.95 7.83 -20.93
CA ILE A 89 33.01 8.29 -20.01
C ILE A 89 32.81 7.70 -18.61
N VAL A 90 31.60 7.76 -18.02
CA VAL A 90 31.33 7.16 -16.69
C VAL A 90 31.74 5.68 -16.64
N ASN A 91 31.48 4.92 -17.71
CA ASN A 91 31.74 3.49 -17.76
C ASN A 91 33.22 3.16 -17.98
N THR A 92 34.00 4.04 -18.61
CA THR A 92 35.41 3.79 -18.97
C THR A 92 36.40 4.49 -18.06
N ILE A 93 36.03 5.62 -17.44
CA ILE A 93 36.96 6.47 -16.68
C ILE A 93 37.67 5.73 -15.56
N LYS A 94 37.04 4.70 -14.99
CA LYS A 94 37.64 3.87 -13.95
C LYS A 94 38.88 3.12 -14.47
N PHE A 95 38.79 2.56 -15.67
CA PHE A 95 39.91 1.87 -16.32
C PHE A 95 40.98 2.86 -16.78
N ASP A 96 40.57 3.98 -17.38
CA ASP A 96 41.49 5.05 -17.80
C ASP A 96 42.29 5.60 -16.59
N THR A 97 41.64 5.68 -15.42
CA THR A 97 42.26 6.12 -14.16
C THR A 97 43.21 5.06 -13.58
N GLU A 98 42.82 3.79 -13.62
CA GLU A 98 43.65 2.66 -13.18
C GLU A 98 44.97 2.62 -13.95
N GLU A 99 44.89 2.77 -15.28
CA GLU A 99 46.04 2.82 -16.17
C GLU A 99 46.95 4.02 -15.85
N ALA A 100 46.37 5.21 -15.64
CA ALA A 100 47.13 6.43 -15.40
C ALA A 100 47.81 6.49 -14.02
N ILE A 101 47.21 5.90 -12.98
CA ILE A 101 47.71 5.96 -11.60
C ILE A 101 48.50 4.70 -11.22
N ALA A 102 48.44 3.65 -12.03
CA ALA A 102 49.05 2.35 -11.76
C ALA A 102 48.64 1.79 -10.38
N THR A 103 47.40 2.03 -9.97
CA THR A 103 46.80 1.59 -8.70
C THR A 103 45.46 0.96 -8.96
N ASP A 104 45.19 -0.19 -8.33
CA ASP A 104 43.92 -0.93 -8.46
C ASP A 104 42.71 -0.04 -8.14
N ALA A 105 41.85 0.17 -9.14
CA ALA A 105 40.69 1.04 -9.05
C ALA A 105 39.59 0.49 -8.12
N THR A 106 39.69 -0.75 -7.63
CA THR A 106 38.78 -1.28 -6.60
C THR A 106 39.00 -0.63 -5.22
N ASN A 107 40.23 -0.15 -4.97
CA ASN A 107 40.64 0.50 -3.72
C ASN A 107 40.51 2.04 -3.77
N LEU A 108 40.14 2.58 -4.92
CA LEU A 108 39.94 4.01 -5.12
C LEU A 108 38.45 4.37 -5.16
N ALA A 109 38.12 5.52 -4.57
CA ALA A 109 36.90 6.25 -4.86
C ALA A 109 37.24 7.29 -5.94
N ILE A 110 36.49 7.27 -7.05
CA ILE A 110 36.76 8.12 -8.20
C ILE A 110 35.59 9.09 -8.38
N ALA A 111 35.92 10.38 -8.48
CA ALA A 111 35.01 11.41 -8.95
C ALA A 111 35.63 12.07 -10.17
N PHE A 112 34.83 12.58 -11.10
CA PHE A 112 35.39 13.24 -12.28
C PHE A 112 34.49 14.36 -12.81
N SER A 113 35.11 15.28 -13.55
CA SER A 113 34.43 16.36 -14.26
C SER A 113 35.02 16.52 -15.66
N VAL A 114 34.17 16.57 -16.68
CA VAL A 114 34.57 16.89 -18.05
C VAL A 114 34.95 18.37 -18.14
N THR A 115 36.20 18.66 -18.49
CA THR A 115 36.75 20.02 -18.58
C THR A 115 36.74 20.59 -19.99
N ASP A 116 36.77 19.72 -20.99
CA ASP A 116 36.69 20.08 -22.41
C ASP A 116 36.22 18.87 -23.25
N SER A 117 35.61 19.12 -24.39
CA SER A 117 35.22 18.08 -25.35
C SER A 117 35.38 18.58 -26.78
N ASP A 118 35.99 17.76 -27.63
CA ASP A 118 36.19 18.00 -29.06
C ASP A 118 35.88 16.75 -29.89
N ASP A 119 36.16 16.79 -31.20
CA ASP A 119 35.93 15.65 -32.11
C ASP A 119 36.86 14.45 -31.83
N ASN A 120 37.94 14.65 -31.06
CA ASN A 120 38.93 13.63 -30.70
C ASN A 120 38.70 13.02 -29.30
N GLY A 121 37.68 13.49 -28.57
CA GLY A 121 37.31 12.97 -27.26
C GLY A 121 37.03 14.07 -26.24
N SER A 122 37.31 13.76 -24.98
CA SER A 122 37.12 14.70 -23.86
C SER A 122 38.34 14.75 -22.96
N SER A 123 38.67 15.96 -22.51
CA SER A 123 39.57 16.15 -21.38
C SER A 123 38.77 16.08 -20.08
N VAL A 124 39.26 15.30 -19.13
CA VAL A 124 38.58 15.00 -17.87
C VAL A 124 39.52 15.26 -16.70
N ALA A 125 39.07 16.07 -15.74
CA ALA A 125 39.71 16.15 -14.43
C ALA A 125 39.15 15.03 -13.55
N VAL A 126 40.01 14.11 -13.15
CA VAL A 126 39.71 12.98 -12.28
C VAL A 126 40.25 13.26 -10.89
N TYR A 127 39.44 12.96 -9.88
CA TYR A 127 39.76 13.08 -8.48
C TYR A 127 39.73 11.69 -7.87
N THR A 128 40.83 11.28 -7.26
CA THR A 128 40.98 9.96 -6.65
C THR A 128 41.21 10.09 -5.16
N SER A 129 40.52 9.27 -4.39
CA SER A 129 40.70 9.15 -2.94
C SER A 129 40.82 7.68 -2.57
N GLU A 130 41.46 7.40 -1.44
CA GLU A 130 41.37 6.08 -0.82
C GLU A 130 39.90 5.77 -0.51
N ARG A 131 39.43 4.62 -0.99
CA ARG A 131 38.01 4.22 -0.84
C ARG A 131 37.63 4.01 0.62
N ALA A 132 38.53 3.44 1.42
CA ALA A 132 38.30 3.18 2.83
C ALA A 132 38.05 4.49 3.61
N GLY A 133 38.88 5.51 3.39
CA GLY A 133 38.73 6.82 4.02
C GLY A 133 37.41 7.52 3.63
N MET A 134 37.01 7.48 2.36
CA MET A 134 35.71 8.04 1.94
C MET A 134 34.54 7.27 2.54
N LEU A 135 34.63 5.93 2.57
CA LEU A 135 33.60 5.09 3.16
C LEU A 135 33.44 5.37 4.66
N GLU A 136 34.54 5.61 5.37
CA GLU A 136 34.53 5.97 6.78
C GLU A 136 33.79 7.31 7.03
N ILE A 137 34.07 8.34 6.23
CA ILE A 137 33.37 9.63 6.31
C ILE A 137 31.87 9.46 6.03
N VAL A 138 31.50 8.75 4.97
CA VAL A 138 30.10 8.51 4.61
C VAL A 138 29.37 7.72 5.70
N ASN A 139 29.99 6.66 6.23
CA ASN A 139 29.41 5.84 7.29
C ASN A 139 29.29 6.59 8.62
N ALA A 140 30.27 7.45 8.94
CA ALA A 140 30.20 8.32 10.11
C ALA A 140 28.99 9.26 10.03
N LEU A 141 28.81 9.93 8.88
CA LEU A 141 27.65 10.78 8.63
C LEU A 141 26.33 9.99 8.70
N LEU A 142 26.26 8.82 8.06
CA LEU A 142 25.08 7.95 8.10
C LEU A 142 24.71 7.51 9.51
N SER A 143 25.70 7.18 10.33
CA SER A 143 25.52 6.77 11.72
C SER A 143 25.06 7.93 12.62
N ALA A 144 25.45 9.16 12.28
CA ALA A 144 24.95 10.38 12.91
C ALA A 144 23.56 10.81 12.40
N GLY A 145 23.00 10.11 11.40
CA GLY A 145 21.68 10.40 10.84
C GLY A 145 21.70 11.31 9.60
N PHE A 146 22.88 11.68 9.09
CA PHE A 146 23.03 12.39 7.82
C PHE A 146 23.17 11.40 6.67
N ASP A 147 22.33 11.54 5.65
CA ASP A 147 22.50 10.78 4.41
C ASP A 147 22.87 11.74 3.28
N PRO A 148 24.18 11.99 3.04
CA PRO A 148 24.60 12.98 2.06
C PRO A 148 24.21 12.57 0.64
N GLU A 149 23.49 13.41 -0.11
CA GLU A 149 23.12 13.11 -1.49
C GLU A 149 24.37 13.00 -2.38
N THR A 150 25.36 13.86 -2.15
CA THR A 150 26.63 13.88 -2.88
C THR A 150 27.81 14.12 -1.92
N VAL A 151 28.96 13.57 -2.29
CA VAL A 151 30.27 13.82 -1.66
C VAL A 151 31.23 14.24 -2.78
N GLU A 152 31.51 15.53 -2.89
CA GLU A 152 32.24 16.11 -4.01
C GLU A 152 33.58 16.70 -3.56
N PRO A 153 34.59 16.80 -4.46
CA PRO A 153 35.78 17.61 -4.23
C PRO A 153 35.41 19.07 -3.94
N ASP A 154 35.98 19.66 -2.88
CA ASP A 154 35.75 21.06 -2.50
C ASP A 154 36.00 22.06 -3.64
N ILE A 155 37.02 21.81 -4.46
CA ILE A 155 37.39 22.66 -5.60
C ILE A 155 36.27 22.77 -6.64
N LEU A 156 35.48 21.70 -6.83
CA LEU A 156 34.35 21.69 -7.74
C LEU A 156 33.12 22.37 -7.14
N CYS A 157 32.93 22.25 -5.82
CA CYS A 157 31.95 23.06 -5.12
C CYS A 157 32.30 24.55 -5.26
N LEU A 158 33.55 24.95 -4.99
CA LEU A 158 34.01 26.33 -5.17
C LEU A 158 33.80 26.82 -6.60
N ALA A 159 34.14 26.01 -7.61
CA ALA A 159 33.87 26.34 -9.01
C ALA A 159 32.37 26.61 -9.26
N ARG A 160 31.47 25.79 -8.71
CA ARG A 160 30.02 26.02 -8.80
C ARG A 160 29.60 27.36 -8.18
N PHE A 161 30.19 27.72 -7.05
CA PHE A 161 29.91 29.00 -6.39
C PHE A 161 30.33 30.19 -7.25
N PHE A 162 31.56 30.21 -7.76
CA PHE A 162 32.03 31.31 -8.61
C PHE A 162 31.28 31.36 -9.95
N GLN A 163 30.93 30.20 -10.50
CA GLN A 163 30.09 30.13 -11.69
C GLN A 163 28.76 30.85 -11.46
N GLN A 164 28.13 30.63 -10.31
CA GLN A 164 26.86 31.24 -9.99
C GLN A 164 26.97 32.75 -9.70
N CYS A 165 28.09 33.21 -9.13
CA CYS A 165 28.24 34.61 -8.72
C CYS A 165 28.78 35.52 -9.83
N PHE A 166 29.59 34.98 -10.76
CA PHE A 166 30.37 35.80 -11.71
C PHE A 166 30.13 35.50 -13.17
N VAL A 167 29.59 34.33 -13.54
CA VAL A 167 29.45 33.98 -14.96
C VAL A 167 28.25 34.72 -15.53
N THR A 168 28.53 35.93 -16.01
CA THR A 168 27.67 36.67 -16.94
C THR A 168 28.08 36.27 -18.36
N PRO A 169 27.15 35.97 -19.28
CA PRO A 169 27.50 35.64 -20.67
C PRO A 169 28.14 36.85 -21.35
N GLY A 170 29.48 36.85 -21.51
CA GLY A 170 30.22 37.82 -22.28
C GLY A 170 31.67 38.02 -21.81
N THR A 171 32.61 37.97 -22.77
CA THR A 171 34.06 38.35 -22.83
C THR A 171 34.99 38.31 -21.60
N MET A 172 34.53 38.36 -20.36
CA MET A 172 35.41 38.28 -19.19
C MET A 172 35.78 36.83 -18.89
N ARG A 173 37.10 36.58 -18.85
CA ARG A 173 37.69 35.33 -18.38
C ARG A 173 38.40 35.61 -17.05
N PRO A 174 37.67 35.62 -15.93
CA PRO A 174 38.27 35.81 -14.61
C PRO A 174 39.08 34.58 -14.19
N LEU A 175 40.22 34.82 -13.53
CA LEU A 175 40.97 33.79 -12.80
C LEU A 175 40.65 33.94 -11.31
N PHE A 176 40.00 32.95 -10.72
CA PHE A 176 39.70 32.97 -9.29
C PHE A 176 40.79 32.24 -8.52
N VAL A 177 41.22 32.83 -7.40
CA VAL A 177 42.16 32.23 -6.46
C VAL A 177 41.49 32.18 -5.10
N VAL A 178 41.44 31.01 -4.48
CA VAL A 178 40.86 30.84 -3.15
C VAL A 178 41.93 30.34 -2.19
N PHE A 179 42.19 31.12 -1.14
CA PHE A 179 43.08 30.73 -0.06
C PHE A 179 42.31 30.01 1.06
N GLY A 180 42.57 28.72 1.19
CA GLY A 180 42.33 27.98 2.43
C GLY A 180 43.50 28.14 3.41
N ASP A 181 43.42 27.42 4.53
CA ASP A 181 44.45 27.49 5.58
C ASP A 181 45.77 26.83 5.13
N LYS A 182 45.67 25.70 4.41
CA LYS A 182 46.81 24.91 3.92
C LYS A 182 46.78 24.66 2.42
N THR A 183 45.69 25.05 1.75
CA THR A 183 45.44 24.74 0.35
C THR A 183 45.12 26.04 -0.38
N CYS A 184 45.57 26.12 -1.63
CA CYS A 184 45.20 27.20 -2.54
C CYS A 184 44.58 26.59 -3.78
N TYR A 185 43.47 27.18 -4.20
CA TYR A 185 42.73 26.75 -5.38
C TYR A 185 42.84 27.84 -6.43
N ILE A 186 43.13 27.45 -7.68
CA ILE A 186 43.07 28.33 -8.84
C ILE A 186 42.00 27.76 -9.78
N LEU A 187 41.06 28.61 -10.17
CA LEU A 187 39.87 28.23 -10.91
C LEU A 187 39.69 29.19 -12.09
N SER A 188 39.37 28.65 -13.25
CA SER A 188 38.88 29.40 -14.40
C SER A 188 37.75 28.63 -15.09
N PHE A 189 37.10 29.26 -16.06
CA PHE A 189 36.04 28.63 -16.84
C PHE A 189 36.37 28.74 -18.33
N ASN A 190 36.10 27.68 -19.09
CA ASN A 190 36.10 27.77 -20.56
C ASN A 190 34.81 28.46 -21.06
N ASP A 191 34.70 28.65 -22.38
CA ASP A 191 33.54 29.29 -22.99
C ASP A 191 32.23 28.49 -22.81
N ALA A 192 32.34 27.17 -22.64
CA ALA A 192 31.20 26.30 -22.29
C ALA A 192 30.83 26.36 -20.79
N GLY A 193 31.52 27.20 -20.01
CA GLY A 193 31.35 27.33 -18.58
C GLY A 193 31.72 26.06 -17.80
N GLN A 194 32.58 25.20 -18.36
CA GLN A 194 33.19 24.09 -17.64
C GLN A 194 34.40 24.59 -16.86
N PRO A 195 34.55 24.17 -15.59
CA PRO A 195 35.63 24.65 -14.76
C PRO A 195 36.95 23.98 -15.13
N ARG A 196 38.01 24.76 -15.25
CA ARG A 196 39.40 24.31 -15.22
C ARG A 196 39.96 24.66 -13.87
N VAL A 197 40.46 23.67 -13.15
CA VAL A 197 40.79 23.81 -11.75
C VAL A 197 42.16 23.23 -11.43
N ARG A 198 42.85 23.84 -10.47
CA ARG A 198 44.11 23.32 -9.91
C ARG A 198 44.15 23.64 -8.43
N SER A 199 44.55 22.65 -7.62
CA SER A 199 44.86 22.84 -6.21
C SER A 199 46.34 22.58 -5.94
N PHE A 200 46.88 23.23 -4.91
CA PHE A 200 48.21 22.94 -4.38
C PHE A 200 48.29 23.30 -2.89
N VAL A 201 49.25 22.68 -2.20
CA VAL A 201 49.48 22.89 -0.77
C VAL A 201 50.33 24.14 -0.55
N LEU A 202 49.94 24.97 0.41
CA LEU A 202 50.67 26.15 0.84
C LEU A 202 51.73 25.75 1.88
N SER A 203 52.96 26.19 1.67
CA SER A 203 54.03 26.06 2.67
C SER A 203 53.90 27.16 3.72
N ALA A 204 53.96 26.80 5.01
CA ALA A 204 53.85 27.75 6.11
C ALA A 204 54.93 28.84 6.12
N SER A 205 56.07 28.59 5.48
CA SER A 205 57.22 29.50 5.42
C SER A 205 57.21 30.47 4.23
N ALA A 206 56.38 30.23 3.20
CA ALA A 206 56.39 31.02 1.98
C ALA A 206 55.40 32.18 2.07
N THR A 207 55.81 33.37 1.59
CA THR A 207 54.87 34.49 1.46
C THR A 207 53.82 34.17 0.38
N LYS A 208 52.55 34.47 0.66
CA LYS A 208 51.44 34.20 -0.27
C LYS A 208 51.68 34.85 -1.64
N THR A 209 52.21 36.08 -1.65
CA THR A 209 52.58 36.82 -2.86
C THR A 209 53.59 36.07 -3.72
N GLN A 210 54.66 35.51 -3.12
CA GLN A 210 55.69 34.79 -3.85
C GLN A 210 55.16 33.47 -4.42
N THR A 211 54.39 32.73 -3.63
CA THR A 211 53.77 31.48 -4.09
C THR A 211 52.84 31.74 -5.28
N LEU A 212 51.96 32.74 -5.21
CA LEU A 212 51.07 33.07 -6.32
C LEU A 212 51.80 33.59 -7.56
N SER A 213 52.84 34.42 -7.37
CA SER A 213 53.65 34.92 -8.49
C SER A 213 54.26 33.76 -9.31
N ARG A 214 54.54 32.62 -8.66
CA ARG A 214 55.04 31.41 -9.32
C ARG A 214 53.92 30.52 -9.87
N GLU A 215 52.91 30.23 -9.05
CA GLU A 215 51.90 29.23 -9.40
C GLU A 215 50.89 29.72 -10.44
N ILE A 216 50.59 31.03 -10.50
CA ILE A 216 49.63 31.57 -11.46
C ILE A 216 50.12 31.40 -12.91
N PRO A 217 51.33 31.85 -13.30
CA PRO A 217 51.84 31.63 -14.66
C PRO A 217 51.91 30.15 -15.04
N LEU A 218 52.36 29.29 -14.12
CA LEU A 218 52.41 27.84 -14.33
C LEU A 218 51.02 27.26 -14.57
N THR A 219 50.02 27.72 -13.83
CA THR A 219 48.63 27.28 -13.97
C THR A 219 48.03 27.76 -15.28
N ILE A 220 48.26 29.01 -15.67
CA ILE A 220 47.81 29.58 -16.94
C ILE A 220 48.39 28.77 -18.11
N ALA A 221 49.69 28.48 -18.07
CA ALA A 221 50.35 27.65 -19.08
C ALA A 221 49.76 26.23 -19.11
N ALA A 222 49.62 25.58 -17.95
CA ALA A 222 49.09 24.21 -17.86
C ALA A 222 47.62 24.10 -18.27
N MET A 223 46.82 25.13 -18.03
CA MET A 223 45.40 25.13 -18.39
C MET A 223 45.18 25.20 -19.90
N ASN A 224 46.20 25.54 -20.71
CA ASN A 224 46.04 25.81 -22.15
C ASN A 224 44.79 26.66 -22.42
N ALA A 225 44.56 27.67 -21.57
CA ALA A 225 43.45 28.59 -21.74
C ALA A 225 43.75 29.40 -23.00
N GLY A 226 43.02 29.14 -24.08
CA GLY A 226 43.02 30.07 -25.21
C GLY A 226 42.63 31.47 -24.68
N GLY A 227 43.17 32.53 -25.25
CA GLY A 227 42.85 33.92 -24.88
C GLY A 227 43.50 34.43 -23.58
N SER A 228 43.34 35.73 -23.35
CA SER A 228 43.83 36.42 -22.15
C SER A 228 42.79 36.40 -21.03
N PHE A 229 43.26 36.27 -19.79
CA PHE A 229 42.44 36.48 -18.60
C PHE A 229 42.21 37.97 -18.36
N THR A 230 41.03 38.35 -17.89
CA THR A 230 40.68 39.76 -17.65
C THR A 230 41.21 40.29 -16.32
N GLY A 231 41.43 39.41 -15.34
CA GLY A 231 41.89 39.77 -14.02
C GLY A 231 41.93 38.58 -13.07
N ILE A 232 42.57 38.79 -11.92
CA ILE A 232 42.69 37.81 -10.84
C ILE A 232 41.81 38.25 -9.69
N PHE A 233 40.88 37.39 -9.27
CA PHE A 233 39.95 37.62 -8.18
C PHE A 233 40.31 36.69 -7.02
N ILE A 234 40.75 37.27 -5.90
CA ILE A 234 41.29 36.52 -4.76
C ILE A 234 40.27 36.54 -3.62
N ALA A 235 39.84 35.34 -3.19
CA ALA A 235 38.97 35.14 -2.05
C ALA A 235 39.68 34.27 -0.98
N GLY A 236 39.11 34.20 0.23
CA GLY A 236 39.68 33.40 1.32
C GLY A 236 40.51 34.23 2.31
N THR A 237 41.48 33.57 2.95
CA THR A 237 42.36 34.21 3.94
C THR A 237 43.46 35.01 3.23
N THR A 238 43.27 36.31 3.02
CA THR A 238 44.18 37.18 2.25
C THR A 238 45.24 37.93 3.07
N GLU A 239 45.32 37.70 4.39
CA GLU A 239 46.33 38.32 5.25
C GLU A 239 47.76 38.07 4.74
N GLY A 240 48.57 39.14 4.70
CA GLY A 240 49.95 39.10 4.20
C GLY A 240 50.10 39.06 2.67
N LEU A 241 49.03 39.27 1.92
CA LEU A 241 49.07 39.34 0.46
C LEU A 241 49.26 40.79 -0.02
N GLU A 242 50.30 41.00 -0.83
CA GLU A 242 50.62 42.30 -1.44
C GLU A 242 50.10 42.33 -2.88
N THR A 243 48.85 42.77 -3.05
CA THR A 243 48.15 42.72 -4.35
C THR A 243 48.78 43.58 -5.43
N ALA A 244 49.34 44.75 -5.07
CA ALA A 244 50.01 45.64 -6.02
C ALA A 244 51.26 44.98 -6.64
N ILE A 245 52.10 44.36 -5.80
CA ILE A 245 53.31 43.65 -6.26
C ILE A 245 52.93 42.43 -7.09
N LEU A 246 51.87 41.71 -6.69
CA LEU A 246 51.38 40.57 -7.45
C LEU A 246 50.86 41.00 -8.84
N ALA A 247 50.08 42.08 -8.90
CA ALA A 247 49.53 42.62 -10.14
C ALA A 247 50.63 43.09 -11.09
N GLU A 248 51.64 43.79 -10.57
CA GLU A 248 52.81 44.23 -11.34
C GLU A 248 53.60 43.04 -11.91
N ARG A 249 53.85 42.01 -11.11
CA ARG A 249 54.61 40.82 -11.54
C ARG A 249 53.88 39.98 -12.58
N ILE A 250 52.57 39.83 -12.44
CA ILE A 250 51.77 38.99 -13.33
C ILE A 250 51.32 39.77 -14.57
N GLY A 251 51.28 41.11 -14.49
CA GLY A 251 50.77 41.96 -15.56
C GLY A 251 49.25 41.90 -15.71
N MET A 252 48.52 41.57 -14.63
CA MET A 252 47.06 41.48 -14.62
C MET A 252 46.49 42.20 -13.39
N PRO A 253 45.30 42.82 -13.49
CA PRO A 253 44.67 43.44 -12.34
C PRO A 253 44.31 42.38 -11.30
N VAL A 254 44.62 42.65 -10.03
CA VAL A 254 44.33 41.77 -8.89
C VAL A 254 43.32 42.45 -7.99
N GLU A 255 42.19 41.81 -7.76
CA GLU A 255 41.11 42.28 -6.88
C GLU A 255 40.88 41.29 -5.74
N ILE A 256 40.75 41.79 -4.51
CA ILE A 256 40.32 40.97 -3.37
C ILE A 256 38.79 40.98 -3.32
N VAL A 257 38.21 39.79 -3.40
CA VAL A 257 36.78 39.57 -3.37
C VAL A 257 36.37 39.02 -2.01
N ASP A 258 35.41 39.69 -1.39
CA ASP A 258 34.76 39.19 -0.19
C ASP A 258 33.71 38.13 -0.56
N GLY A 259 34.15 36.88 -0.63
CA GLY A 259 33.28 35.75 -0.97
C GLY A 259 32.09 35.60 -0.01
N ILE A 260 32.22 36.02 1.26
CA ILE A 260 31.13 35.96 2.22
C ILE A 260 30.04 36.95 1.84
N LYS A 261 30.40 38.19 1.50
CA LYS A 261 29.42 39.19 1.02
C LYS A 261 28.67 38.73 -0.23
N LEU A 262 29.33 38.00 -1.13
CA LEU A 262 28.68 37.45 -2.33
C LEU A 262 27.59 36.43 -2.03
N THR A 263 27.63 35.76 -0.86
CA THR A 263 26.54 34.87 -0.42
C THR A 263 25.29 35.64 0.03
N GLY A 264 25.35 36.98 0.10
CA GLY A 264 24.27 37.80 0.66
C GLY A 264 24.14 37.68 2.18
N THR A 265 25.11 37.05 2.83
CA THR A 265 25.09 36.75 4.27
C THR A 265 25.83 37.83 5.05
N GLY A 266 25.21 38.32 6.11
CA GLY A 266 25.90 39.21 7.06
C GLY A 266 26.97 38.45 7.85
N LEU A 267 28.13 39.07 8.08
CA LEU A 267 29.22 38.52 8.90
C LEU A 267 28.76 38.05 10.29
N SER A 268 27.66 38.60 10.82
CA SER A 268 27.08 38.23 12.11
C SER A 268 26.61 36.77 12.21
N LEU A 269 26.41 36.07 11.09
CA LEU A 269 26.01 34.65 11.07
C LEU A 269 27.20 33.70 11.09
N LEU A 270 28.42 34.19 10.85
CA LEU A 270 29.65 33.42 10.96
C LEU A 270 30.11 33.46 12.42
N GLY A 271 30.35 32.29 13.01
CA GLY A 271 31.02 32.22 14.30
C GLY A 271 32.47 32.68 14.18
N ASP A 272 33.03 33.20 15.28
CA ASP A 272 34.43 33.57 15.36
C ASP A 272 35.32 32.35 14.99
N GLY A 273 36.11 32.49 13.92
CA GLY A 273 37.10 31.51 13.52
C GLY A 273 36.70 30.51 12.42
N THR A 274 35.57 30.69 11.74
CA THR A 274 35.25 29.95 10.51
C THR A 274 36.16 30.42 9.36
N PRO A 275 37.01 29.53 8.78
CA PRO A 275 37.83 29.89 7.62
C PRO A 275 36.94 30.25 6.42
N PRO A 276 37.18 31.37 5.73
CA PRO A 276 36.30 31.80 4.63
C PRO A 276 36.22 30.78 3.49
N ALA A 277 37.32 30.09 3.16
CA ALA A 277 37.31 29.05 2.13
C ALA A 277 36.45 27.84 2.52
N ALA A 278 36.54 27.40 3.79
CA ALA A 278 35.73 26.29 4.32
C ALA A 278 34.23 26.64 4.30
N TYR A 279 33.88 27.87 4.66
CA TYR A 279 32.53 28.39 4.54
C TYR A 279 32.03 28.39 3.10
N LEU A 280 32.84 28.92 2.17
CA LEU A 280 32.47 28.97 0.75
C LEU A 280 32.29 27.56 0.17
N ALA A 281 33.15 26.61 0.51
CA ALA A 281 33.02 25.23 0.06
C ALA A 281 31.75 24.56 0.63
N ALA A 282 31.44 24.76 1.91
CA ALA A 282 30.22 24.26 2.54
C ALA A 282 28.96 24.88 1.92
N TYR A 283 28.94 26.20 1.76
CA TYR A 283 27.87 26.93 1.07
C TYR A 283 27.66 26.37 -0.35
N ALA A 284 28.76 26.19 -1.08
CA ALA A 284 28.72 25.75 -2.46
C ALA A 284 28.30 24.28 -2.64
N ALA A 285 28.60 23.42 -1.66
CA ALA A 285 28.10 22.04 -1.64
C ALA A 285 26.56 22.01 -1.59
N ALA A 286 25.93 22.91 -0.84
CA ALA A 286 24.48 22.99 -0.74
C ALA A 286 23.78 23.65 -1.94
N LEU A 287 24.53 24.24 -2.88
CA LEU A 287 23.96 24.82 -4.10
C LEU A 287 23.37 23.71 -5.02
N PRO A 288 22.38 24.03 -5.86
CA PRO A 288 21.80 23.06 -6.80
C PRO A 288 22.84 22.62 -7.83
N VAL A 289 22.98 21.30 -8.00
CA VAL A 289 23.90 20.70 -8.99
C VAL A 289 23.14 20.32 -10.24
N THR A 290 23.60 20.80 -11.40
CA THR A 290 23.12 20.33 -12.71
C THR A 290 23.45 18.85 -12.88
N ARG A 291 22.46 18.04 -13.29
CA ARG A 291 22.59 16.56 -13.36
C ARG A 291 23.81 16.06 -14.16
N ASN A 292 24.23 16.78 -15.20
CA ASN A 292 25.31 16.36 -16.10
C ASN A 292 26.73 16.77 -15.62
N ARG A 293 26.88 17.30 -14.40
CA ARG A 293 28.16 17.80 -13.87
C ARG A 293 28.46 17.33 -12.44
N ARG A 294 27.96 16.15 -12.05
CA ARG A 294 28.13 15.61 -10.70
C ARG A 294 29.41 14.80 -10.62
N ALA A 295 30.42 15.35 -9.94
CA ALA A 295 31.63 14.64 -9.57
C ALA A 295 31.46 14.13 -8.13
N ASP A 296 31.09 12.88 -7.97
CA ASP A 296 30.60 12.35 -6.69
C ASP A 296 31.36 11.09 -6.27
N PHE A 297 32.19 11.19 -5.22
CA PHE A 297 32.89 10.06 -4.60
C PHE A 297 31.91 9.04 -4.01
N ARG A 298 30.67 9.46 -3.72
CA ARG A 298 29.66 8.57 -3.18
C ARG A 298 29.23 7.49 -4.18
N ALA A 299 29.27 7.80 -5.48
CA ALA A 299 28.84 6.89 -6.54
C ALA A 299 29.58 5.54 -6.50
N ASP A 300 30.86 5.55 -6.09
CA ASP A 300 31.72 4.35 -5.97
C ASP A 300 31.69 3.67 -4.60
N THR A 301 31.20 4.36 -3.56
CA THR A 301 31.27 3.87 -2.18
C THR A 301 29.94 3.27 -1.73
N VAL A 302 28.87 4.06 -1.66
CA VAL A 302 27.58 3.63 -1.09
C VAL A 302 26.41 4.29 -1.82
N PRO A 303 25.40 3.54 -2.29
CA PRO A 303 24.23 4.13 -2.91
C PRO A 303 23.47 5.05 -1.94
N TYR A 304 22.88 6.12 -2.47
CA TYR A 304 22.03 7.03 -1.69
C TYR A 304 20.79 6.31 -1.15
N GLN A 305 20.61 6.27 0.18
CA GLN A 305 19.52 5.53 0.83
C GLN A 305 18.31 6.42 1.18
N GLY A 306 18.46 7.74 1.16
CA GLY A 306 17.54 8.67 1.83
C GLY A 306 16.13 8.60 1.24
N ARG A 307 16.02 8.60 -0.09
CA ARG A 307 14.73 8.42 -0.78
C ARG A 307 14.08 7.08 -0.46
N ARG A 308 14.86 6.01 -0.38
CA ARG A 308 14.36 4.68 -0.05
C ARG A 308 13.88 4.60 1.40
N LYS A 309 14.62 5.17 2.36
CA LYS A 309 14.22 5.24 3.77
C LYS A 309 12.96 6.08 3.97
N VAL A 310 12.82 7.20 3.26
CA VAL A 310 11.60 8.02 3.29
C VAL A 310 10.42 7.24 2.72
N LEU A 311 10.59 6.56 1.58
CA LEU A 311 9.55 5.71 0.99
C LEU A 311 9.17 4.56 1.91
N GLU A 312 10.14 3.91 2.57
CA GLU A 312 9.89 2.83 3.50
C GLU A 312 9.14 3.30 4.75
N LYS A 313 9.51 4.46 5.32
CA LYS A 313 8.76 5.06 6.44
C LYS A 313 7.33 5.44 6.04
N ALA A 314 7.16 6.03 4.87
CA ALA A 314 5.84 6.37 4.33
C ALA A 314 5.00 5.10 4.13
N LEU A 315 5.58 4.06 3.53
CA LEU A 315 4.93 2.77 3.32
C LEU A 315 4.52 2.12 4.65
N ARG A 316 5.41 2.09 5.65
CA ARG A 316 5.09 1.58 6.99
C ARG A 316 3.93 2.35 7.62
N THR A 317 3.90 3.67 7.47
CA THR A 317 2.81 4.52 7.99
C THR A 317 1.49 4.22 7.28
N VAL A 318 1.51 4.07 5.95
CA VAL A 318 0.34 3.68 5.16
C VAL A 318 -0.15 2.29 5.58
N CYS A 319 0.74 1.32 5.74
CA CYS A 319 0.38 -0.02 6.21
C CYS A 319 -0.31 0.01 7.58
N VAL A 320 0.24 0.77 8.54
CA VAL A 320 -0.38 0.95 9.87
C VAL A 320 -1.73 1.65 9.77
N SER A 321 -1.89 2.66 8.91
CA SER A 321 -3.18 3.31 8.72
C SER A 321 -4.22 2.38 8.10
N LEU A 322 -3.83 1.53 7.15
CA LEU A 322 -4.71 0.56 6.49
C LEU A 322 -5.17 -0.52 7.46
N THR A 323 -4.27 -1.01 8.33
CA THR A 323 -4.65 -2.02 9.34
C THR A 323 -5.65 -1.46 10.34
N VAL A 324 -5.49 -0.21 10.77
CA VAL A 324 -6.47 0.46 11.64
C VAL A 324 -7.83 0.61 10.96
N ILE A 325 -7.86 0.99 9.68
CA ILE A 325 -9.11 1.10 8.90
C ILE A 325 -9.79 -0.27 8.78
N LEU A 326 -9.05 -1.32 8.42
CA LEU A 326 -9.60 -2.67 8.29
C LEU A 326 -10.15 -3.19 9.63
N LEU A 327 -9.47 -2.90 10.74
CA LEU A 327 -9.91 -3.27 12.07
C LEU A 327 -11.20 -2.52 12.46
N ALA A 328 -11.29 -1.23 12.15
CA ALA A 328 -12.51 -0.44 12.35
C ALA A 328 -13.70 -0.96 11.53
N ILE A 329 -13.47 -1.33 10.27
CA ILE A 329 -14.50 -1.97 9.42
C ILE A 329 -14.93 -3.30 10.01
N GLY A 330 -13.97 -4.14 10.43
CA GLY A 330 -14.26 -5.43 11.06
C GLY A 330 -15.11 -5.29 12.33
N LEU A 331 -14.76 -4.34 13.20
CA LEU A 331 -15.54 -4.05 14.42
C LEU A 331 -16.95 -3.54 14.09
N ASN A 332 -17.10 -2.69 13.08
CA ASN A 332 -18.42 -2.18 12.68
C ASN A 332 -19.31 -3.29 12.12
N LEU A 333 -18.76 -4.14 11.24
CA LEU A 333 -19.47 -5.31 10.71
C LEU A 333 -19.87 -6.29 11.82
N GLN A 334 -18.98 -6.55 12.78
CA GLN A 334 -19.27 -7.39 13.94
C GLN A 334 -20.35 -6.77 14.84
N ALA A 335 -20.31 -5.46 15.07
CA ALA A 335 -21.34 -4.74 15.82
C ALA A 335 -22.69 -4.79 15.11
N GLN A 336 -22.72 -4.60 13.79
CA GLN A 336 -23.94 -4.70 12.97
C GLN A 336 -24.50 -6.12 12.96
N ALA A 337 -23.65 -7.13 12.80
CA ALA A 337 -24.05 -8.54 12.88
C ALA A 337 -24.63 -8.87 14.27
N SER A 338 -24.02 -8.35 15.34
CA SER A 338 -24.56 -8.51 16.70
C SER A 338 -25.93 -7.86 16.87
N ARG A 339 -26.13 -6.65 16.33
CA ARG A 339 -27.45 -5.98 16.34
C ARG A 339 -28.50 -6.76 15.56
N HIS A 340 -28.17 -7.29 14.38
CA HIS A 340 -29.09 -8.13 13.61
C HIS A 340 -29.41 -9.43 14.34
N ASN A 341 -28.43 -10.09 14.95
CA ASN A 341 -28.65 -11.31 15.73
C ASN A 341 -29.56 -11.06 16.94
N ARG A 342 -29.39 -9.93 17.65
CA ARG A 342 -30.30 -9.52 18.72
C ARG A 342 -31.71 -9.30 18.21
N THR A 343 -31.86 -8.59 17.08
CA THR A 343 -33.17 -8.35 16.46
C THR A 343 -33.84 -9.66 16.04
N ILE A 344 -33.07 -10.61 15.50
CA ILE A 344 -33.57 -11.95 15.13
C ILE A 344 -33.99 -12.72 16.38
N GLN A 345 -33.25 -12.64 17.48
CA GLN A 345 -33.64 -13.26 18.76
C GLN A 345 -34.93 -12.63 19.30
N GLU A 346 -35.01 -11.31 19.37
CA GLU A 346 -36.24 -10.60 19.80
C GLU A 346 -37.45 -10.95 18.92
N LEU A 347 -37.27 -11.05 17.60
CA LEU A 347 -38.33 -11.49 16.67
C LEU A 347 -38.72 -12.95 16.90
N LYS A 348 -37.76 -13.84 17.17
CA LYS A 348 -38.04 -15.24 17.51
C LYS A 348 -38.80 -15.35 18.82
N ASP A 349 -38.41 -14.57 19.83
CA ASP A 349 -39.05 -14.56 21.15
C ASP A 349 -40.48 -14.01 21.06
N LYS A 350 -40.71 -12.94 20.29
CA LYS A 350 -42.06 -12.42 20.00
C LYS A 350 -42.90 -13.45 19.23
N LEU A 351 -42.32 -14.06 18.19
CA LEU A 351 -43.00 -15.11 17.42
C LEU A 351 -43.37 -16.30 18.30
N LEU A 352 -42.48 -16.70 19.21
CA LEU A 352 -42.72 -17.75 20.21
C LEU A 352 -43.91 -17.39 21.11
N ALA A 353 -43.91 -16.19 21.67
CA ALA A 353 -44.96 -15.70 22.56
C ALA A 353 -46.34 -15.63 21.88
N ASP A 354 -46.37 -15.24 20.59
CA ASP A 354 -47.62 -15.17 19.82
C ASP A 354 -48.08 -16.54 19.29
N TYR A 355 -47.15 -17.46 19.03
CA TYR A 355 -47.45 -18.78 18.45
C TYR A 355 -48.05 -19.75 19.47
N GLU A 356 -47.52 -19.77 20.69
CA GLU A 356 -47.94 -20.69 21.76
C GLU A 356 -49.46 -20.63 22.08
N PRO A 357 -50.11 -19.46 22.23
CA PRO A 357 -51.54 -19.38 22.47
C PRO A 357 -52.38 -19.77 21.24
N VAL A 358 -51.93 -19.47 20.02
CA VAL A 358 -52.69 -19.75 18.79
C VAL A 358 -52.69 -21.25 18.47
N MET A 359 -51.61 -21.96 18.81
CA MET A 359 -51.43 -23.37 18.46
C MET A 359 -51.70 -24.32 19.63
N ASN A 360 -52.45 -23.89 20.65
CA ASN A 360 -52.80 -24.71 21.83
C ASN A 360 -51.57 -25.34 22.52
N SER A 361 -50.53 -24.54 22.77
CA SER A 361 -49.28 -24.98 23.45
C SER A 361 -48.40 -25.96 22.67
N ASP A 362 -48.62 -26.11 21.37
CA ASP A 362 -47.78 -26.96 20.52
C ASP A 362 -46.40 -26.31 20.32
N LYS A 363 -45.32 -27.04 20.59
CA LYS A 363 -43.95 -26.49 20.46
C LYS A 363 -43.63 -26.14 19.00
N LEU A 364 -42.78 -25.12 18.81
CA LEU A 364 -42.31 -24.77 17.48
C LEU A 364 -41.59 -25.94 16.81
N PRO A 365 -41.89 -26.21 15.53
CA PRO A 365 -41.20 -27.24 14.77
C PRO A 365 -39.72 -26.86 14.63
N THR A 366 -38.82 -27.75 15.03
CA THR A 366 -37.36 -27.56 14.93
C THR A 366 -36.85 -27.65 13.50
N THR A 367 -37.59 -28.29 12.60
CA THR A 367 -37.17 -28.62 11.24
C THR A 367 -38.01 -27.96 10.13
N GLU A 368 -39.22 -27.48 10.43
CA GLU A 368 -40.13 -26.88 9.44
C GLU A 368 -40.21 -25.36 9.59
N LYS A 369 -40.39 -24.64 8.47
CA LYS A 369 -40.63 -23.19 8.50
C LYS A 369 -41.96 -22.92 9.22
N VAL A 370 -41.93 -22.06 10.24
CA VAL A 370 -43.09 -21.70 11.08
C VAL A 370 -44.29 -21.24 10.25
N SER A 371 -44.05 -20.45 9.20
CA SER A 371 -45.08 -19.97 8.28
C SER A 371 -45.79 -21.11 7.53
N GLY A 372 -45.06 -22.19 7.18
CA GLY A 372 -45.63 -23.36 6.51
C GLY A 372 -46.61 -24.12 7.41
N LYS A 373 -46.25 -24.32 8.69
CA LYS A 373 -47.12 -24.99 9.67
C LYS A 373 -48.36 -24.15 9.99
N LEU A 374 -48.22 -22.83 10.15
CA LEU A 374 -49.34 -21.89 10.32
C LEU A 374 -50.29 -21.89 9.11
N MET A 375 -49.75 -21.84 7.89
CA MET A 375 -50.57 -21.81 6.69
C MET A 375 -51.33 -23.12 6.47
N ARG A 376 -50.71 -24.27 6.81
CA ARG A 376 -51.37 -25.58 6.81
C ARG A 376 -52.50 -25.66 7.82
N THR A 377 -52.25 -25.23 9.05
CA THR A 377 -53.29 -25.25 10.10
C THR A 377 -54.42 -24.28 9.80
N LEU A 378 -54.13 -23.08 9.29
CA LEU A 378 -55.15 -22.15 8.80
C LEU A 378 -55.96 -22.76 7.65
N SER A 379 -55.31 -23.39 6.68
CA SER A 379 -56.01 -24.07 5.58
C SER A 379 -56.87 -25.25 6.07
N GLN A 380 -56.43 -25.97 7.10
CA GLN A 380 -57.21 -27.04 7.74
C GLN A 380 -58.43 -26.47 8.49
N LEU A 381 -58.24 -25.39 9.25
CA LEU A 381 -59.32 -24.70 9.96
C LEU A 381 -60.35 -24.10 9.00
N GLU A 382 -59.92 -23.46 7.90
CA GLU A 382 -60.83 -22.95 6.89
C GLU A 382 -61.61 -24.06 6.20
N LYS A 383 -60.98 -25.20 5.89
CA LYS A 383 -61.67 -26.36 5.32
C LYS A 383 -62.66 -26.98 6.30
N ALA A 384 -62.31 -27.03 7.59
CA ALA A 384 -63.21 -27.47 8.65
C ALA A 384 -64.41 -26.51 8.81
N ALA A 385 -64.16 -25.20 8.83
CA ALA A 385 -65.20 -24.18 8.94
C ALA A 385 -66.15 -24.16 7.72
N LYS A 386 -65.64 -24.46 6.52
CA LYS A 386 -66.42 -24.59 5.29
C LYS A 386 -67.11 -25.96 5.15
N GLY A 387 -67.05 -26.83 6.16
CA GLY A 387 -67.68 -28.16 6.14
C GLY A 387 -67.07 -29.15 5.13
N LEU A 388 -65.89 -28.83 4.59
CA LEU A 388 -65.17 -29.57 3.55
C LEU A 388 -63.92 -30.28 4.13
N GLY A 389 -63.88 -30.50 5.44
CA GLY A 389 -62.86 -31.33 6.06
C GLY A 389 -62.87 -32.73 5.45
N SER A 390 -61.70 -33.32 5.24
CA SER A 390 -61.55 -34.72 4.84
C SER A 390 -62.42 -35.58 5.75
N GLY A 391 -63.54 -36.06 5.21
CA GLY A 391 -64.54 -36.81 5.95
C GLY A 391 -63.85 -37.97 6.64
N ASP A 392 -63.87 -37.95 7.97
CA ASP A 392 -63.73 -39.17 8.74
C ASP A 392 -64.68 -40.19 8.10
N GLU A 393 -64.19 -41.40 7.81
CA GLU A 393 -64.99 -42.48 7.18
C GLU A 393 -66.27 -42.78 7.99
N ASN A 394 -66.34 -42.25 9.22
CA ASN A 394 -67.48 -42.28 10.12
C ASN A 394 -68.52 -41.15 9.94
N SER A 395 -68.33 -40.20 9.03
CA SER A 395 -69.30 -39.12 8.83
C SER A 395 -70.63 -39.64 8.27
N VAL A 396 -71.73 -39.00 8.67
CA VAL A 396 -73.10 -39.35 8.21
C VAL A 396 -73.21 -39.30 6.69
N VAL A 397 -72.52 -38.34 6.05
CA VAL A 397 -72.52 -38.15 4.60
C VAL A 397 -71.86 -39.35 3.92
N SER A 398 -70.69 -39.78 4.40
CA SER A 398 -69.95 -40.93 3.87
C SER A 398 -70.79 -42.21 3.92
N ARG A 399 -71.46 -42.44 5.06
CA ARG A 399 -72.31 -43.62 5.27
C ARG A 399 -73.54 -43.61 4.37
N LEU A 400 -74.18 -42.45 4.20
CA LEU A 400 -75.31 -42.32 3.27
C LEU A 400 -74.88 -42.60 1.83
N THR A 401 -73.72 -42.10 1.41
CA THR A 401 -73.17 -42.38 0.07
C THR A 401 -72.93 -43.88 -0.13
N TYR A 402 -72.35 -44.58 0.85
CA TYR A 402 -72.13 -46.02 0.75
C TYR A 402 -73.42 -46.84 0.71
N ILE A 403 -74.45 -46.43 1.45
CA ILE A 403 -75.78 -47.06 1.38
C ILE A 403 -76.35 -46.89 -0.03
N LEU A 404 -76.33 -45.67 -0.58
CA LEU A 404 -76.85 -45.39 -1.92
C LEU A 404 -76.08 -46.13 -3.01
N GLU A 405 -74.75 -46.22 -2.89
CA GLU A 405 -73.90 -46.98 -3.81
C GLU A 405 -74.22 -48.48 -3.77
N GLY A 406 -74.40 -49.04 -2.56
CA GLY A 406 -74.79 -50.45 -2.38
C GLY A 406 -76.21 -50.76 -2.89
N LEU A 407 -77.16 -49.84 -2.68
CA LEU A 407 -78.51 -49.94 -3.23
C LEU A 407 -78.50 -49.91 -4.76
N ASN A 408 -77.70 -49.01 -5.36
CA ASN A 408 -77.56 -48.91 -6.81
C ASN A 408 -76.94 -50.19 -7.39
N ALA A 409 -75.90 -50.73 -6.74
CA ALA A 409 -75.29 -52.00 -7.15
C ALA A 409 -76.30 -53.17 -7.06
N ALA A 410 -77.12 -53.23 -6.01
CA ALA A 410 -78.16 -54.25 -5.86
C ALA A 410 -79.21 -54.19 -6.98
N MET A 411 -79.58 -52.99 -7.43
CA MET A 411 -80.50 -52.81 -8.56
C MET A 411 -79.88 -53.25 -9.89
N GLN A 412 -78.59 -52.98 -10.11
CA GLN A 412 -77.89 -53.34 -11.36
C GLN A 412 -77.64 -54.84 -11.52
N VAL A 413 -77.39 -55.57 -10.42
CA VAL A 413 -77.17 -57.04 -10.45
C VAL A 413 -78.40 -57.79 -11.00
N ALA A 414 -79.59 -57.20 -10.92
CA ALA A 414 -80.83 -57.80 -11.42
C ALA A 414 -81.08 -57.61 -12.93
N GLU A 415 -80.31 -56.78 -13.64
CA GLU A 415 -80.49 -56.59 -15.10
C GLU A 415 -79.85 -57.72 -15.95
N GLY A 416 -78.96 -58.53 -15.38
CA GLY A 416 -78.23 -59.57 -16.11
C GLY A 416 -78.92 -60.94 -16.22
N GLN A 417 -79.99 -61.20 -15.47
CA GLN A 417 -80.72 -62.47 -15.50
C GLN A 417 -82.23 -62.21 -15.36
N SER A 418 -82.95 -62.29 -16.49
CA SER A 418 -84.42 -62.35 -16.60
C SER A 418 -85.23 -61.32 -15.80
N ALA A 419 -85.46 -60.15 -16.41
CA ALA A 419 -86.67 -59.32 -16.37
C ALA A 419 -87.58 -59.35 -15.11
N ASN A 420 -87.00 -59.28 -13.91
CA ASN A 420 -87.71 -58.91 -12.70
C ASN A 420 -86.92 -57.78 -12.04
N LYS A 421 -87.34 -56.53 -12.28
CA LYS A 421 -86.91 -55.37 -11.48
C LYS A 421 -87.01 -55.78 -10.01
N VAL A 422 -85.94 -55.63 -9.24
CA VAL A 422 -86.01 -55.81 -7.79
C VAL A 422 -87.06 -54.79 -7.32
N GLY A 423 -88.24 -55.28 -6.92
CA GLY A 423 -89.31 -54.44 -6.40
C GLY A 423 -88.93 -53.96 -5.02
N LEU A 424 -87.90 -53.11 -4.92
CA LEU A 424 -87.36 -52.61 -3.68
C LEU A 424 -88.17 -51.38 -3.24
N GLU A 425 -88.72 -51.45 -2.05
CA GLU A 425 -89.39 -50.33 -1.40
C GLU A 425 -88.72 -50.13 -0.04
N ILE A 426 -88.16 -48.93 0.18
CA ILE A 426 -87.41 -48.61 1.40
C ILE A 426 -88.33 -47.79 2.30
N ASP A 427 -88.68 -48.37 3.44
CA ASP A 427 -89.55 -47.71 4.41
C ASP A 427 -88.75 -46.76 5.31
N GLN A 428 -87.54 -47.18 5.71
CA GLN A 428 -86.75 -46.43 6.69
C GLN A 428 -85.25 -46.67 6.56
N ILE A 429 -84.49 -45.57 6.57
CA ILE A 429 -83.03 -45.58 6.73
C ILE A 429 -82.72 -44.85 8.04
N LYS A 430 -82.20 -45.58 9.04
CA LYS A 430 -81.76 -45.00 10.32
C LYS A 430 -80.25 -45.07 10.41
N ILE A 431 -79.59 -43.92 10.43
CA ILE A 431 -78.13 -43.82 10.56
C ILE A 431 -77.79 -43.45 12.01
N ALA A 432 -77.10 -44.35 12.71
CA ALA A 432 -76.55 -44.11 14.05
C ALA A 432 -75.01 -44.04 13.99
N PRO A 433 -74.33 -43.52 15.04
CA PRO A 433 -72.87 -43.37 15.05
C PRO A 433 -72.09 -44.67 14.86
N LYS A 434 -72.67 -45.83 15.15
CA LYS A 434 -71.99 -47.14 15.02
C LYS A 434 -72.68 -48.14 14.10
N SER A 435 -73.92 -47.89 13.70
CA SER A 435 -74.69 -48.82 12.86
C SER A 435 -75.65 -48.07 11.95
N VAL A 436 -75.94 -48.65 10.81
CA VAL A 436 -77.00 -48.21 9.91
C VAL A 436 -78.06 -49.29 9.91
N THR A 437 -79.32 -48.93 10.07
CA THR A 437 -80.45 -49.86 9.92
C THR A 437 -81.25 -49.48 8.70
N LEU A 438 -81.39 -50.42 7.76
CA LEU A 438 -82.19 -50.30 6.55
C LEU A 438 -83.40 -51.23 6.68
N LYS A 439 -84.61 -50.67 6.59
CA LYS A 439 -85.87 -51.42 6.60
C LYS A 439 -86.63 -51.18 5.30
N GLY A 440 -87.17 -52.23 4.72
CA GLY A 440 -87.94 -52.15 3.48
C GLY A 440 -88.54 -53.49 3.10
N SER A 441 -89.04 -53.60 1.87
CA SER A 441 -89.54 -54.86 1.30
C SER A 441 -89.05 -55.08 -0.13
N THR A 442 -88.83 -56.34 -0.51
CA THR A 442 -88.57 -56.75 -1.90
C THR A 442 -89.74 -57.56 -2.45
N SER A 443 -89.77 -57.81 -3.78
CA SER A 443 -90.84 -58.62 -4.39
C SER A 443 -90.70 -60.13 -4.14
N GLY A 444 -89.66 -60.57 -3.43
CA GLY A 444 -89.52 -61.97 -3.01
C GLY A 444 -88.15 -62.27 -2.41
N ARG A 445 -88.09 -63.35 -1.63
CA ARG A 445 -86.92 -63.74 -0.83
C ARG A 445 -85.61 -63.86 -1.62
N SER A 446 -85.68 -64.34 -2.86
CA SER A 446 -84.51 -64.45 -3.75
C SER A 446 -83.87 -63.09 -4.04
N GLN A 447 -84.67 -62.01 -4.13
CA GLN A 447 -84.19 -60.67 -4.38
C GLN A 447 -83.61 -60.02 -3.11
N THR A 448 -84.20 -60.26 -1.94
CA THR A 448 -83.61 -59.84 -0.66
C THR A 448 -82.21 -60.43 -0.50
N LEU A 449 -82.02 -61.71 -0.84
CA LEU A 449 -80.71 -62.37 -0.80
C LEU A 449 -79.71 -61.75 -1.80
N ALA A 450 -80.14 -61.47 -3.03
CA ALA A 450 -79.29 -60.82 -4.04
C ALA A 450 -78.85 -59.41 -3.62
N MET A 451 -79.76 -58.62 -3.04
CA MET A 451 -79.44 -57.29 -2.49
C MET A 451 -78.39 -57.40 -1.38
N MET A 452 -78.51 -58.37 -0.47
CA MET A 452 -77.53 -58.56 0.60
C MET A 452 -76.15 -58.97 0.08
N GLU A 453 -76.11 -59.78 -0.97
CA GLU A 453 -74.85 -60.15 -1.60
C GLU A 453 -74.19 -58.95 -2.29
N ALA A 454 -74.97 -58.03 -2.88
CA ALA A 454 -74.45 -56.80 -3.45
C ALA A 454 -73.80 -55.89 -2.40
N PHE A 455 -74.42 -55.74 -1.21
CA PHE A 455 -73.79 -55.02 -0.09
C PHE A 455 -72.48 -55.67 0.37
N ARG A 456 -72.44 -57.01 0.47
CA ARG A 456 -71.21 -57.74 0.82
C ARG A 456 -70.11 -57.57 -0.21
N LYS A 457 -70.44 -57.61 -1.52
CA LYS A 457 -69.47 -57.41 -2.61
C LYS A 457 -68.91 -56.00 -2.65
N GLY A 458 -69.70 -55.00 -2.25
CA GLY A 458 -69.26 -53.61 -2.18
C GLY A 458 -68.13 -53.35 -1.17
N GLY A 459 -67.93 -54.24 -0.19
CA GLY A 459 -66.79 -54.23 0.75
C GLY A 459 -66.74 -53.07 1.75
N LYS A 460 -67.58 -52.05 1.59
CA LYS A 460 -67.61 -50.85 2.45
C LYS A 460 -68.61 -50.97 3.61
N LEU A 461 -69.66 -51.79 3.47
CA LEU A 461 -70.68 -52.03 4.48
C LEU A 461 -70.94 -53.53 4.61
N ASN A 462 -70.75 -54.08 5.80
CA ASN A 462 -71.00 -55.48 6.11
C ASN A 462 -72.38 -55.63 6.77
N PRO A 463 -73.30 -56.43 6.21
CA PRO A 463 -74.56 -56.72 6.86
C PRO A 463 -74.32 -57.61 8.08
N THR A 464 -74.63 -57.10 9.28
CA THR A 464 -74.40 -57.78 10.57
C THR A 464 -75.64 -58.48 11.10
N HIS A 465 -76.82 -57.90 10.93
CA HIS A 465 -78.08 -58.50 11.38
C HIS A 465 -79.14 -58.42 10.30
N VAL A 466 -79.71 -59.55 9.90
CA VAL A 466 -80.72 -59.62 8.85
C VAL A 466 -81.95 -60.31 9.42
N GLN A 467 -83.05 -59.58 9.49
CA GLN A 467 -84.37 -60.14 9.74
C GLN A 467 -85.18 -60.03 8.46
N HIS A 468 -85.87 -61.09 8.08
CA HIS A 468 -86.84 -61.06 7.00
C HIS A 468 -88.08 -61.85 7.38
N LYS A 469 -89.22 -61.43 6.87
CA LYS A 469 -90.52 -62.05 7.10
C LYS A 469 -91.33 -61.96 5.81
N GLU A 470 -91.81 -63.10 5.34
CA GLU A 470 -92.75 -63.15 4.22
C GLU A 470 -94.11 -62.59 4.68
N ALA A 471 -94.52 -61.48 4.08
CA ALA A 471 -95.77 -60.79 4.35
C ALA A 471 -96.55 -60.67 3.02
N GLY A 472 -97.36 -61.68 2.73
CA GLY A 472 -98.08 -61.78 1.45
C GLY A 472 -97.15 -62.10 0.29
N ASN A 473 -97.23 -61.35 -0.82
CA ASN A 473 -96.41 -61.54 -2.02
C ASN A 473 -95.07 -60.77 -1.97
N ARG A 474 -94.65 -60.25 -0.81
CA ARG A 474 -93.40 -59.50 -0.63
C ARG A 474 -92.64 -60.01 0.59
N ASP A 475 -91.33 -59.83 0.55
CA ASP A 475 -90.42 -60.18 1.65
C ASP A 475 -90.01 -58.88 2.35
N GLU A 476 -90.55 -58.64 3.55
CA GLU A 476 -90.13 -57.52 4.40
C GLU A 476 -88.78 -57.85 5.02
N PHE A 477 -87.85 -56.89 5.01
CA PHE A 477 -86.52 -57.06 5.57
C PHE A 477 -86.12 -55.89 6.48
N GLN A 478 -85.26 -56.21 7.45
CA GLN A 478 -84.55 -55.24 8.27
C GLN A 478 -83.08 -55.67 8.36
N ILE A 479 -82.18 -54.83 7.86
CA ILE A 479 -80.74 -55.10 7.77
C ILE A 479 -79.97 -54.08 8.61
N GLY A 480 -79.16 -54.57 9.53
CA GLY A 480 -78.09 -53.80 10.18
C GLY A 480 -76.83 -53.84 9.31
N LEU A 481 -76.27 -52.68 8.99
CA LEU A 481 -75.03 -52.50 8.25
C LEU A 481 -73.99 -51.85 9.16
N GLU A 482 -72.80 -52.43 9.22
CA GLU A 482 -71.63 -51.85 9.90
C GLU A 482 -70.52 -51.53 8.90
N PRO A 483 -69.68 -50.51 9.14
CA PRO A 483 -68.54 -50.20 8.27
C PRO A 483 -67.61 -51.42 8.15
N GLY A 484 -67.27 -51.80 6.92
CA GLY A 484 -66.29 -52.86 6.70
C GLY A 484 -64.94 -52.44 7.29
N GLN A 485 -64.30 -53.29 8.09
CA GLN A 485 -62.93 -53.03 8.52
C GLN A 485 -62.04 -52.91 7.28
N PRO A 486 -61.24 -51.84 7.14
CA PRO A 486 -60.35 -51.70 6.00
C PRO A 486 -59.39 -52.90 5.98
N PRO A 487 -59.10 -53.48 4.79
CA PRO A 487 -58.22 -54.62 4.68
C PRO A 487 -56.87 -54.27 5.32
N ALA A 488 -56.40 -55.14 6.23
CA ALA A 488 -55.17 -54.92 6.97
C ALA A 488 -54.03 -54.51 5.99
N PRO A 489 -53.33 -53.38 6.24
CA PRO A 489 -52.34 -52.87 5.30
C PRO A 489 -51.26 -53.93 5.08
N LYS A 490 -51.08 -54.34 3.81
CA LYS A 490 -49.97 -55.21 3.42
C LYS A 490 -48.68 -54.53 3.82
N SER A 491 -47.96 -55.11 4.79
CA SER A 491 -46.70 -54.58 5.31
C SER A 491 -45.67 -54.45 4.18
N VAL A 492 -45.46 -53.22 3.71
CA VAL A 492 -44.39 -52.89 2.75
C VAL A 492 -43.08 -52.83 3.54
N LYS A 493 -42.19 -53.80 3.31
CA LYS A 493 -40.81 -53.77 3.83
C LYS A 493 -40.04 -52.63 3.14
N LEU A 494 -39.76 -51.54 3.87
CA LEU A 494 -38.79 -50.54 3.44
C LEU A 494 -37.37 -51.08 3.66
N GLN A 495 -36.58 -51.17 2.58
CA GLN A 495 -35.13 -51.35 2.65
C GLN A 495 -34.46 -50.00 2.93
N GLU A 496 -33.62 -49.99 3.96
CA GLU A 496 -32.74 -48.87 4.31
C GLU A 496 -31.65 -48.69 3.23
N ALA A 497 -31.60 -47.53 2.59
CA ALA A 497 -30.45 -47.09 1.82
C ALA A 497 -29.61 -46.14 2.69
N LYS A 498 -28.49 -46.66 3.21
CA LYS A 498 -27.43 -45.86 3.83
C LYS A 498 -26.60 -45.17 2.75
N LYS A 499 -26.36 -43.86 2.92
CA LYS A 499 -25.11 -43.20 2.56
C LYS A 499 -24.74 -42.20 3.64
#